data_AF-A0A523QWR5-F1
#
_entry.id   AF-A0A523QWR5-F1
#
_cell.length_a   1.000
_cell.length_b   1.000
_cell.length_c   1.000
_cell.angle_alpha   90.00
_cell.angle_beta   90.00
_cell.angle_gamma   90.00
#
_symmetry.space_group_name_H-M   'P 1'
#
loop_
_entity.id
_entity.type
_entity.pdbx_description
1 polymer ?
#
loop_
_entity_poly.entity_id
_entity_poly.type
_entity_poly.pdbx_seq_one_letter_code
_entity_poly.pdbx_strand_id
1 'polypeptide(L)'
;MDDRKTLIIGIVSGCLILACICILIAIGGGAYVLREVVLEVVETGVGLSIDASGTPTPTPHIIRPTQSSQAQVAVGTGTLRVLENAGIPENNPADLAQRLLGIDDIPETYPDPNWPHQVGDQQSFWVTDTSTNISSQVSATLGYVTEHAYIWIGNGIQYDQGELASTAETFEDHIYPTTRAFFGSEWTPGIDEDPHIYILYVQGAGSFVAGYFSALDSVHPLAHEYSNAHEIFVLNAEYLRLDNEETYGVLAHEFQHMIHWYQDRNESSWVSEGFSELAILLNGYDSSGFDFLYAIQPDLQLNDWPNDEFSTGPHYGSSFLFMAYFLDRMGDEITQMLVSHPENGLKSVDLVLEEMGAVDPLTGESIRADDVVLDWALTNYLLDEHVGDGRFFYHNYPYAPEAFETETFQDCTP
;
A
#
# COMPACT_ATOMS: atom_id res chain seq x y z
N MET A 1 51.42 40.53 -24.59
CA MET A 1 50.29 39.59 -24.80
C MET A 1 49.96 38.85 -23.50
N ASP A 2 50.17 39.50 -22.33
CA ASP A 2 50.03 38.87 -20.99
C ASP A 2 48.90 39.48 -20.15
N ASP A 3 48.68 40.79 -20.18
CA ASP A 3 47.67 41.42 -19.30
C ASP A 3 46.22 41.00 -19.57
N ARG A 4 45.89 40.69 -20.83
CA ARG A 4 44.53 40.23 -21.19
C ARG A 4 44.21 38.83 -20.70
N LYS A 5 45.22 37.95 -20.59
CA LYS A 5 45.03 36.57 -20.09
C LYS A 5 44.83 36.57 -18.58
N THR A 6 45.60 37.36 -17.85
CA THR A 6 45.46 37.51 -16.40
C THR A 6 44.10 38.11 -16.04
N LEU A 7 43.61 39.08 -16.82
CA LEU A 7 42.28 39.66 -16.63
C LEU A 7 41.16 38.65 -16.90
N ILE A 8 41.26 37.86 -17.98
CA ILE A 8 40.24 36.84 -18.31
C ILE A 8 40.22 35.73 -17.26
N ILE A 9 41.39 35.27 -16.79
CA ILE A 9 41.47 34.26 -15.72
C ILE A 9 40.85 34.81 -14.43
N GLY A 10 41.13 36.07 -14.07
CA GLY A 10 40.53 36.71 -12.89
C GLY A 10 39.00 36.79 -12.97
N ILE A 11 38.44 37.11 -14.14
CA ILE A 11 36.98 37.16 -14.36
C ILE A 11 36.37 35.77 -14.27
N VAL A 12 36.95 34.76 -14.94
CA VAL A 12 36.44 33.39 -14.94
C VAL A 12 36.49 32.77 -13.54
N SER A 13 37.60 32.96 -12.81
CA SER A 13 37.71 32.52 -11.42
C SER A 13 36.71 33.23 -10.50
N GLY A 14 36.47 34.52 -10.70
CA GLY A 14 35.46 35.27 -9.96
C GLY A 14 34.04 34.75 -10.20
N CYS A 15 33.69 34.45 -11.46
CA CYS A 15 32.39 33.87 -11.81
C CYS A 15 32.19 32.46 -11.24
N LEU A 16 33.23 31.62 -11.25
CA LEU A 16 33.18 30.27 -10.67
C LEU A 16 32.96 30.31 -9.14
N ILE A 17 33.65 31.21 -8.44
CA ILE A 17 33.47 31.39 -6.99
C ILE A 17 32.04 31.86 -6.69
N LEU A 18 31.50 32.80 -7.49
CA LEU A 18 30.13 33.27 -7.32
C LEU A 18 29.10 32.15 -7.55
N ALA A 19 29.31 31.31 -8.58
CA ALA A 19 28.46 30.16 -8.86
C ALA A 19 28.49 29.12 -7.73
N CYS A 20 29.67 28.82 -7.19
CA CYS A 20 29.81 27.93 -6.02
C CYS A 20 29.12 28.50 -4.78
N ILE A 21 29.19 29.81 -4.53
CA ILE A 21 28.48 30.46 -3.43
C ILE A 21 26.96 30.39 -3.63
N CYS A 22 26.46 30.61 -4.85
CA CYS A 22 25.04 30.47 -5.15
C CYS A 22 24.54 29.03 -4.96
N ILE A 23 25.33 28.02 -5.34
CA ILE A 23 25.01 26.61 -5.10
C ILE A 23 24.99 26.29 -3.61
N LEU A 24 25.97 26.77 -2.84
CA LEU A 24 26.00 26.57 -1.38
C LEU A 24 24.83 27.26 -0.67
N ILE A 25 24.41 28.44 -1.14
CA ILE A 25 23.22 29.13 -0.65
C ILE A 25 21.94 28.38 -1.05
N ALA A 26 21.87 27.81 -2.26
CA ALA A 26 20.72 27.03 -2.70
C ALA A 26 20.61 25.70 -1.93
N ILE A 27 21.73 25.02 -1.67
CA ILE A 27 21.78 23.80 -0.84
C ILE A 27 21.45 24.15 0.62
N GLY A 28 22.00 25.22 1.17
CA GLY A 28 21.69 25.68 2.53
C GLY A 28 20.25 26.14 2.68
N GLY A 29 19.69 26.80 1.66
CA GLY A 29 18.29 27.20 1.59
C GLY A 29 17.35 26.01 1.43
N GLY A 30 17.70 25.04 0.59
CA GLY A 30 16.97 23.78 0.44
C GLY A 30 16.98 22.95 1.72
N ALA A 31 18.13 22.85 2.40
CA ALA A 31 18.23 22.20 3.71
C ALA A 31 17.48 22.96 4.82
N TYR A 32 17.41 24.28 4.74
CA TYR A 32 16.61 25.08 5.67
C TYR A 32 15.11 24.88 5.42
N VAL A 33 14.65 24.91 4.17
CA VAL A 33 13.25 24.64 3.82
C VAL A 33 12.87 23.21 4.16
N LEU A 34 13.71 22.22 3.87
CA LEU A 34 13.50 20.83 4.25
C LEU A 34 13.43 20.69 5.78
N ARG A 35 14.29 21.39 6.52
CA ARG A 35 14.23 21.44 8.00
C ARG A 35 12.94 22.07 8.50
N GLU A 36 12.49 23.18 7.92
CA GLU A 36 11.23 23.83 8.33
C GLU A 36 10.01 22.97 7.97
N VAL A 37 10.01 22.28 6.82
CA VAL A 37 8.96 21.32 6.44
C VAL A 37 8.98 20.09 7.36
N VAL A 38 10.15 19.54 7.68
CA VAL A 38 10.28 18.44 8.66
C VAL A 38 9.83 18.90 10.05
N LEU A 39 10.15 20.14 10.46
CA LEU A 39 9.68 20.70 11.72
C LEU A 39 8.18 20.95 11.72
N GLU A 40 7.59 21.39 10.61
CA GLU A 40 6.15 21.58 10.46
C GLU A 40 5.41 20.24 10.50
N VAL A 41 5.94 19.20 9.84
CA VAL A 41 5.43 17.81 9.93
C VAL A 41 5.54 17.26 11.36
N VAL A 42 6.61 17.58 12.09
CA VAL A 42 6.78 17.22 13.52
C VAL A 42 5.90 18.05 14.46
N GLU A 43 5.53 19.28 14.08
CA GLU A 43 4.68 20.16 14.90
C GLU A 43 3.18 19.89 14.66
N THR A 44 2.80 19.43 13.47
CA THR A 44 1.43 18.99 13.14
C THR A 44 1.20 17.49 13.34
N GLY A 45 2.26 16.69 13.47
CA GLY A 45 2.22 15.26 13.80
C GLY A 45 2.93 14.97 15.13
N VAL A 46 2.14 14.66 16.16
CA VAL A 46 2.58 14.23 17.51
C VAL A 46 3.24 15.34 18.34
N GLY A 47 2.45 15.91 19.26
CA GLY A 47 2.98 16.72 20.35
C GLY A 47 3.91 15.90 21.26
N LEU A 48 5.22 15.93 20.98
CA LEU A 48 6.26 15.54 21.94
C LEU A 48 6.45 16.67 22.95
N SER A 49 5.55 16.75 23.93
CA SER A 49 5.85 17.41 25.19
C SER A 49 6.92 16.59 25.92
N ILE A 50 8.19 16.97 25.77
CA ILE A 50 9.27 16.48 26.64
C ILE A 50 9.06 17.13 28.00
N ASP A 51 8.27 16.49 28.86
CA ASP A 51 8.22 16.82 30.27
C ASP A 51 9.53 16.36 30.92
N ALA A 52 10.50 17.28 31.00
CA ALA A 52 11.79 17.06 31.66
C ALA A 52 11.68 16.95 33.20
N SER A 53 10.49 16.66 33.73
CA SER A 53 10.22 16.41 35.16
C SER A 53 9.49 15.08 35.42
N GLY A 54 9.67 14.09 34.55
CA GLY A 54 9.22 12.72 34.83
C GLY A 54 9.92 12.17 36.09
N THR A 55 9.15 11.94 37.16
CA THR A 55 9.52 10.99 38.21
C THR A 55 10.00 9.69 37.57
N PRO A 56 11.06 9.03 38.10
CA PRO A 56 11.60 7.82 37.48
C PRO A 56 10.47 6.82 37.23
N THR A 57 10.19 6.56 35.96
CA THR A 57 9.33 5.45 35.54
C THR A 57 9.89 4.20 36.22
N PRO A 58 9.07 3.43 36.96
CA PRO A 58 9.56 2.21 37.58
C PRO A 58 10.20 1.35 36.50
N THR A 59 11.44 0.92 36.72
CA THR A 59 12.13 -0.01 35.82
C THR A 59 11.15 -1.14 35.50
N PRO A 60 10.83 -1.40 34.22
CA PRO A 60 9.97 -2.52 33.88
C PRO A 60 10.63 -3.76 34.46
N HIS A 61 9.99 -4.37 35.46
CA HIS A 61 10.38 -5.69 35.90
C HIS A 61 10.02 -6.61 34.75
N ILE A 62 11.01 -7.03 33.98
CA ILE A 62 10.88 -8.16 33.08
C ILE A 62 10.56 -9.36 33.97
N ILE A 63 9.28 -9.67 34.11
CA ILE A 63 8.85 -10.96 34.63
C ILE A 63 9.12 -11.94 33.48
N ARG A 64 10.38 -12.35 33.32
CA ARG A 64 10.65 -13.63 32.64
C ARG A 64 9.90 -14.65 33.48
N PRO A 65 8.97 -15.43 32.91
CA PRO A 65 8.36 -16.52 33.64
C PRO A 65 9.53 -17.40 34.10
N THR A 66 9.85 -17.33 35.39
CA THR A 66 10.70 -18.33 36.00
C THR A 66 10.03 -19.65 35.66
N GLN A 67 10.77 -20.61 35.09
CA GLN A 67 10.32 -21.99 34.96
C GLN A 67 10.00 -22.52 36.37
N SER A 68 8.83 -22.17 36.86
CA SER A 68 8.28 -22.52 38.15
C SER A 68 7.17 -23.49 37.84
N SER A 69 7.54 -24.77 37.84
CA SER A 69 6.69 -25.96 37.87
C SER A 69 5.49 -25.97 36.92
N GLN A 70 5.47 -26.97 36.03
CA GLN A 70 4.32 -27.59 35.35
C GLN A 70 2.93 -27.44 36.03
N ALA A 71 2.42 -26.24 36.16
CA ALA A 71 1.02 -25.95 36.12
C ALA A 71 0.78 -25.68 34.65
N GLN A 72 0.30 -26.70 33.92
CA GLN A 72 -0.46 -26.44 32.71
C GLN A 72 -1.56 -25.46 33.14
N VAL A 73 -1.32 -24.17 32.95
CA VAL A 73 -2.41 -23.22 32.82
C VAL A 73 -3.11 -23.74 31.58
N ALA A 74 -4.19 -24.48 31.80
CA ALA A 74 -5.10 -24.83 30.73
C ALA A 74 -5.63 -23.48 30.24
N VAL A 75 -4.96 -22.90 29.25
CA VAL A 75 -5.51 -21.81 28.46
C VAL A 75 -6.84 -22.36 27.99
N GLY A 76 -7.93 -21.73 28.43
CA GLY A 76 -9.25 -22.18 28.09
C GLY A 76 -9.42 -22.08 26.59
N THR A 77 -9.13 -23.15 25.86
CA THR A 77 -9.30 -23.23 24.40
C THR A 77 -10.76 -23.10 23.99
N GLY A 78 -11.69 -23.00 24.95
CA GLY A 78 -13.10 -22.74 24.70
C GLY A 78 -13.34 -21.46 23.89
N THR A 79 -12.70 -20.35 24.25
CA THR A 79 -12.85 -19.09 23.50
C THR A 79 -12.22 -19.19 22.13
N LEU A 80 -10.97 -19.68 22.05
CA LEU A 80 -10.26 -19.87 20.78
C LEU A 80 -11.07 -20.77 19.83
N ARG A 81 -11.53 -21.93 20.31
CA ARG A 81 -12.37 -22.83 19.53
C ARG A 81 -13.69 -22.19 19.11
N VAL A 82 -14.31 -21.35 19.94
CA VAL A 82 -15.51 -20.63 19.52
C VAL A 82 -15.20 -19.65 18.39
N LEU A 83 -14.08 -18.92 18.47
CA LEU A 83 -13.65 -17.99 17.42
C LEU A 83 -13.29 -18.74 16.12
N GLU A 84 -12.51 -19.82 16.20
CA GLU A 84 -12.10 -20.64 15.05
C GLU A 84 -13.28 -21.33 14.34
N ASN A 85 -14.38 -21.59 15.07
CA ASN A 85 -15.57 -22.24 14.50
C ASN A 85 -16.72 -21.25 14.24
N ALA A 86 -16.52 -19.95 14.49
CA ALA A 86 -17.51 -18.94 14.17
C ALA A 86 -17.48 -18.67 12.67
N GLY A 87 -18.57 -18.99 11.98
CA GLY A 87 -18.75 -18.57 10.59
C GLY A 87 -18.97 -17.06 10.52
N ILE A 88 -17.95 -16.32 10.10
CA ILE A 88 -18.06 -14.88 9.80
C ILE A 88 -18.44 -14.79 8.32
N PRO A 89 -19.67 -14.33 7.98
CA PRO A 89 -20.04 -14.16 6.59
C PRO A 89 -19.20 -13.05 5.95
N GLU A 90 -18.89 -13.24 4.68
CA GLU A 90 -18.26 -12.22 3.84
C GLU A 90 -19.07 -10.92 3.85
N ASN A 91 -18.37 -9.78 3.78
CA ASN A 91 -18.98 -8.46 3.64
C ASN A 91 -19.53 -8.23 2.23
N ASN A 92 -20.65 -8.87 1.90
CA ASN A 92 -21.34 -8.71 0.62
C ASN A 92 -22.44 -7.63 0.72
N PRO A 93 -22.30 -6.47 0.04
CA PRO A 93 -23.27 -5.37 0.16
C PRO A 93 -24.70 -5.72 -0.26
N ALA A 94 -24.89 -6.57 -1.27
CA ALA A 94 -26.23 -6.99 -1.71
C ALA A 94 -26.90 -7.89 -0.66
N ASP A 95 -26.16 -8.84 -0.08
CA ASP A 95 -26.65 -9.67 1.03
C ASP A 95 -26.98 -8.82 2.26
N LEU A 96 -26.13 -7.84 2.59
CA LEU A 96 -26.36 -6.92 3.71
C LEU A 96 -27.61 -6.05 3.49
N ALA A 97 -27.79 -5.50 2.29
CA ALA A 97 -28.98 -4.73 1.95
C ALA A 97 -30.25 -5.58 2.05
N GLN A 98 -30.21 -6.83 1.60
CA GLN A 98 -31.33 -7.75 1.77
C GLN A 98 -31.62 -8.04 3.25
N ARG A 99 -30.61 -8.48 4.01
CA ARG A 99 -30.77 -8.94 5.40
C ARG A 99 -31.11 -7.83 6.38
N LEU A 100 -30.52 -6.66 6.21
CA LEU A 100 -30.59 -5.57 7.20
C LEU A 100 -31.57 -4.47 6.78
N LEU A 101 -31.75 -4.23 5.48
CA LEU A 101 -32.62 -3.17 4.95
C LEU A 101 -33.91 -3.72 4.32
N GLY A 102 -34.00 -5.03 4.07
CA GLY A 102 -35.17 -5.66 3.45
C GLY A 102 -35.32 -5.33 1.96
N ILE A 103 -34.22 -5.01 1.28
CA ILE A 103 -34.20 -4.78 -0.17
C ILE A 103 -33.96 -6.13 -0.85
N ASP A 104 -35.06 -6.80 -1.22
CA ASP A 104 -35.02 -8.08 -1.92
C ASP A 104 -34.80 -7.90 -3.44
N ASP A 105 -34.39 -8.98 -4.11
CA ASP A 105 -34.27 -9.10 -5.57
C ASP A 105 -33.34 -8.06 -6.24
N ILE A 106 -32.22 -7.69 -5.58
CA ILE A 106 -31.19 -6.82 -6.17
C ILE A 106 -30.53 -7.56 -7.35
N PRO A 107 -30.57 -7.01 -8.58
CA PRO A 107 -29.88 -7.60 -9.72
C PRO A 107 -28.36 -7.67 -9.49
N GLU A 108 -27.74 -8.74 -10.00
CA GLU A 108 -26.30 -8.95 -9.90
C GLU A 108 -25.51 -7.92 -10.72
N THR A 109 -26.05 -7.48 -11.87
CA THR A 109 -25.45 -6.48 -12.76
C THR A 109 -26.35 -5.25 -12.90
N TYR A 110 -25.75 -4.13 -13.31
CA TYR A 110 -26.39 -2.88 -13.65
C TYR A 110 -25.89 -2.39 -15.03
N PRO A 111 -26.36 -2.99 -16.14
CA PRO A 111 -25.78 -2.74 -17.46
C PRO A 111 -25.81 -1.26 -17.88
N ASP A 112 -24.69 -0.72 -18.36
CA ASP A 112 -24.62 0.65 -18.88
C ASP A 112 -25.22 0.72 -20.29
N PRO A 113 -26.36 1.40 -20.49
CA PRO A 113 -26.98 1.51 -21.81
C PRO A 113 -26.19 2.39 -22.80
N ASN A 114 -25.16 3.11 -22.35
CA ASN A 114 -24.40 4.06 -23.16
C ASN A 114 -23.04 3.52 -23.63
N TRP A 115 -22.62 2.35 -23.14
CA TRP A 115 -21.42 1.67 -23.62
C TRP A 115 -21.51 1.30 -25.13
N PRO A 116 -20.44 1.49 -25.94
CA PRO A 116 -19.16 2.10 -25.60
C PRO A 116 -19.18 3.63 -25.58
N HIS A 117 -18.49 4.21 -24.58
CA HIS A 117 -18.29 5.65 -24.47
C HIS A 117 -17.23 6.15 -25.44
N GLN A 118 -17.27 7.44 -25.75
CA GLN A 118 -16.34 8.13 -26.66
C GLN A 118 -15.80 9.40 -26.02
N VAL A 119 -14.56 9.77 -26.38
CA VAL A 119 -13.91 10.99 -25.89
C VAL A 119 -14.82 12.21 -26.07
N GLY A 120 -15.02 12.96 -24.98
CA GLY A 120 -15.92 14.11 -24.91
C GLY A 120 -17.28 13.83 -24.29
N ASP A 121 -17.65 12.56 -24.08
CA ASP A 121 -18.84 12.21 -23.30
C ASP A 121 -18.72 12.72 -21.87
N GLN A 122 -19.86 13.04 -21.24
CA GLN A 122 -19.92 13.60 -19.90
C GLN A 122 -20.81 12.76 -19.00
N GLN A 123 -20.34 12.51 -17.78
CA GLN A 123 -21.04 11.73 -16.77
C GLN A 123 -20.82 12.36 -15.39
N SER A 124 -21.73 12.06 -14.46
CA SER A 124 -21.59 12.43 -13.05
C SER A 124 -21.27 11.19 -12.24
N PHE A 125 -20.28 11.31 -11.36
CA PHE A 125 -19.78 10.23 -10.52
C PHE A 125 -19.91 10.62 -9.06
N TRP A 126 -20.26 9.66 -8.20
CA TRP A 126 -20.10 9.79 -6.76
C TRP A 126 -18.61 9.70 -6.40
N VAL A 127 -18.13 10.63 -5.58
CA VAL A 127 -16.78 10.67 -5.04
C VAL A 127 -16.91 10.88 -3.54
N THR A 128 -16.18 10.08 -2.75
CA THR A 128 -16.17 10.16 -1.29
C THR A 128 -14.90 10.85 -0.85
N ASP A 129 -15.04 11.94 -0.10
CA ASP A 129 -13.91 12.55 0.59
C ASP A 129 -13.50 11.65 1.75
N THR A 130 -12.35 10.98 1.61
CA THR A 130 -11.87 10.00 2.59
C THR A 130 -11.57 10.61 3.95
N SER A 131 -11.28 11.91 4.02
CA SER A 131 -11.00 12.62 5.28
C SER A 131 -12.24 12.99 6.07
N THR A 132 -13.42 13.05 5.41
CA THR A 132 -14.69 13.42 6.07
C THR A 132 -15.75 12.34 5.99
N ASN A 133 -15.53 11.30 5.18
CA ASN A 133 -16.52 10.27 4.82
C ASN A 133 -17.82 10.86 4.24
N ILE A 134 -17.72 11.96 3.49
CA ILE A 134 -18.85 12.60 2.82
C ILE A 134 -18.76 12.31 1.32
N SER A 135 -19.80 11.69 0.77
CA SER A 135 -19.94 11.47 -0.67
C SER A 135 -20.65 12.63 -1.37
N SER A 136 -20.15 13.02 -2.54
CA SER A 136 -20.72 14.08 -3.37
C SER A 136 -20.59 13.76 -4.85
N GLN A 137 -21.42 14.37 -5.70
CA GLN A 137 -21.34 14.15 -7.14
C GLN A 137 -20.38 15.12 -7.81
N VAL A 138 -19.50 14.58 -8.66
CA VAL A 138 -18.58 15.33 -9.51
C VAL A 138 -18.92 15.04 -10.96
N SER A 139 -19.05 16.08 -11.79
CA SER A 139 -19.18 15.91 -13.24
C SER A 139 -17.81 15.82 -13.89
N ALA A 140 -17.62 14.82 -14.75
CA ALA A 140 -16.39 14.61 -15.49
C ALA A 140 -16.64 14.44 -16.99
N THR A 141 -15.61 14.70 -17.79
CA THR A 141 -15.60 14.50 -19.25
C THR A 141 -14.58 13.42 -19.59
N LEU A 142 -14.95 12.46 -20.43
CA LEU A 142 -14.06 11.40 -20.91
C LEU A 142 -12.94 12.01 -21.77
N GLY A 143 -11.70 11.92 -21.29
CA GLY A 143 -10.53 12.55 -21.92
C GLY A 143 -9.71 11.60 -22.81
N TYR A 144 -9.71 10.31 -22.50
CA TYR A 144 -8.95 9.29 -23.24
C TYR A 144 -9.57 7.90 -23.10
N VAL A 145 -9.38 7.03 -24.10
CA VAL A 145 -9.90 5.66 -24.16
C VAL A 145 -8.79 4.73 -24.66
N THR A 146 -8.57 3.61 -23.98
CA THR A 146 -7.69 2.51 -24.41
C THR A 146 -8.52 1.25 -24.71
N GLU A 147 -7.91 0.06 -24.78
CA GLU A 147 -8.67 -1.19 -24.96
C GLU A 147 -9.40 -1.62 -23.68
N HIS A 148 -8.83 -1.33 -22.51
CA HIS A 148 -9.35 -1.76 -21.21
C HIS A 148 -9.63 -0.60 -20.23
N ALA A 149 -9.43 0.66 -20.59
CA ALA A 149 -9.63 1.77 -19.67
C ALA A 149 -10.25 3.03 -20.29
N TYR A 150 -11.02 3.73 -19.46
CA TYR A 150 -11.50 5.09 -19.70
C TYR A 150 -10.89 6.05 -18.69
N ILE A 151 -10.30 7.14 -19.15
CA ILE A 151 -9.83 8.20 -18.25
C ILE A 151 -10.79 9.39 -18.28
N TRP A 152 -11.55 9.54 -17.20
CA TRP A 152 -12.50 10.61 -16.96
C TRP A 152 -11.85 11.74 -16.18
N ILE A 153 -11.97 12.96 -16.68
CA ILE A 153 -11.38 14.15 -16.05
C ILE A 153 -12.47 15.02 -15.44
N GLY A 154 -12.37 15.30 -14.14
CA GLY A 154 -13.25 16.22 -13.43
C GLY A 154 -13.33 17.58 -14.14
N ASN A 155 -14.55 18.07 -14.35
CA ASN A 155 -14.76 19.31 -15.09
C ASN A 155 -14.10 20.49 -14.36
N GLY A 156 -13.26 21.25 -15.09
CA GLY A 156 -12.53 22.40 -14.56
C GLY A 156 -11.06 22.11 -14.25
N ILE A 157 -10.67 20.83 -14.16
CA ILE A 157 -9.28 20.42 -14.00
C ILE A 157 -8.51 20.71 -15.30
N GLN A 158 -7.35 21.35 -15.16
CA GLN A 158 -6.45 21.61 -16.28
C GLN A 158 -5.46 20.45 -16.38
N TYR A 159 -5.22 19.97 -17.60
CA TYR A 159 -4.28 18.88 -17.86
C TYR A 159 -3.64 19.07 -19.24
N ASP A 160 -2.47 18.44 -19.44
CA ASP A 160 -1.87 18.31 -20.75
C ASP A 160 -2.37 17.02 -21.44
N GLN A 161 -2.77 17.12 -22.71
CA GLN A 161 -3.31 15.97 -23.44
C GLN A 161 -2.25 14.89 -23.68
N GLY A 162 -0.97 15.27 -23.82
CA GLY A 162 0.13 14.33 -23.93
C GLY A 162 0.35 13.57 -22.63
N GLU A 163 0.37 14.26 -21.49
CA GLU A 163 0.50 13.62 -20.17
C GLU A 163 -0.68 12.66 -19.88
N LEU A 164 -1.90 13.05 -20.27
CA LEU A 164 -3.08 12.17 -20.18
C LEU A 164 -2.93 10.91 -21.03
N ALA A 165 -2.51 11.07 -22.28
CA ALA A 165 -2.28 9.93 -23.17
C ALA A 165 -1.17 9.02 -22.63
N SER A 166 -0.03 9.57 -22.20
CA SER A 166 1.04 8.80 -21.56
C SER A 166 0.52 8.01 -20.36
N THR A 167 -0.37 8.61 -19.55
CA THR A 167 -0.93 7.92 -18.39
C THR A 167 -1.82 6.75 -18.78
N ALA A 168 -2.69 6.95 -19.78
CA ALA A 168 -3.56 5.90 -20.28
C ALA A 168 -2.79 4.74 -20.92
N GLU A 169 -1.84 5.05 -21.79
CA GLU A 169 -1.06 4.02 -22.49
C GLU A 169 -0.11 3.29 -21.51
N THR A 170 0.46 3.96 -20.50
CA THR A 170 1.24 3.26 -19.46
C THR A 170 0.37 2.32 -18.63
N PHE A 171 -0.87 2.71 -18.32
CA PHE A 171 -1.80 1.78 -17.66
C PHE A 171 -2.10 0.58 -18.56
N GLU A 172 -2.46 0.80 -19.83
CA GLU A 172 -2.82 -0.24 -20.79
C GLU A 172 -1.66 -1.19 -21.13
N ASP A 173 -0.52 -0.65 -21.54
CA ASP A 173 0.59 -1.43 -22.12
C ASP A 173 1.51 -2.04 -21.06
N HIS A 174 1.49 -1.52 -19.81
CA HIS A 174 2.40 -1.95 -18.75
C HIS A 174 1.68 -2.37 -17.47
N ILE A 175 0.90 -1.51 -16.83
CA ILE A 175 0.33 -1.79 -15.50
C ILE A 175 -0.71 -2.90 -15.58
N TYR A 176 -1.66 -2.79 -16.51
CA TYR A 176 -2.73 -3.75 -16.69
C TYR A 176 -2.21 -5.19 -16.92
N PRO A 177 -1.31 -5.46 -17.89
CA PRO A 177 -0.80 -6.81 -18.09
C PRO A 177 0.13 -7.28 -16.95
N THR A 178 0.94 -6.40 -16.35
CA THR A 178 1.90 -6.78 -15.30
C THR A 178 1.18 -7.19 -14.03
N THR A 179 0.23 -6.37 -13.56
CA THR A 179 -0.54 -6.68 -12.35
C THR A 179 -1.40 -7.93 -12.57
N ARG A 180 -2.04 -8.09 -13.73
CA ARG A 180 -2.83 -9.30 -14.02
C ARG A 180 -1.98 -10.57 -14.09
N ALA A 181 -0.78 -10.49 -14.64
CA ALA A 181 0.11 -11.64 -14.75
C ALA A 181 0.47 -12.24 -13.38
N PHE A 182 0.55 -11.40 -12.34
CA PHE A 182 0.86 -11.85 -11.00
C PHE A 182 -0.40 -12.15 -10.17
N PHE A 183 -1.32 -11.20 -10.05
CA PHE A 183 -2.45 -11.27 -9.10
C PHE A 183 -3.73 -11.91 -9.67
N GLY A 184 -3.79 -12.15 -10.98
CA GLY A 184 -4.94 -12.76 -11.65
C GLY A 184 -5.82 -11.72 -12.36
N SER A 185 -7.15 -11.87 -12.32
CA SER A 185 -8.06 -11.00 -13.08
C SER A 185 -9.02 -10.27 -12.16
N GLU A 186 -9.36 -9.05 -12.53
CA GLU A 186 -10.49 -8.29 -12.06
C GLU A 186 -11.81 -8.88 -12.57
N TRP A 187 -12.93 -8.39 -12.03
CA TRP A 187 -14.24 -8.70 -12.57
C TRP A 187 -14.42 -8.01 -13.92
N THR A 188 -14.38 -8.78 -15.01
CA THR A 188 -14.61 -8.29 -16.37
C THR A 188 -15.62 -9.19 -17.09
N PRO A 189 -16.70 -8.66 -17.70
CA PRO A 189 -16.96 -7.24 -17.98
C PRO A 189 -17.70 -6.51 -16.84
N GLY A 190 -17.44 -6.88 -15.57
CA GLY A 190 -17.83 -6.04 -14.44
C GLY A 190 -19.32 -5.98 -14.11
N ILE A 191 -19.64 -5.05 -13.20
CA ILE A 191 -21.01 -4.78 -12.73
C ILE A 191 -21.89 -4.22 -13.85
N ASP A 192 -21.33 -3.46 -14.78
CA ASP A 192 -22.02 -2.70 -15.83
C ASP A 192 -22.00 -3.37 -17.22
N GLU A 193 -21.44 -4.58 -17.31
CA GLU A 193 -21.23 -5.31 -18.56
C GLU A 193 -20.32 -4.58 -19.57
N ASP A 194 -19.50 -3.62 -19.10
CA ASP A 194 -18.44 -2.94 -19.84
C ASP A 194 -17.06 -3.49 -19.42
N PRO A 195 -16.22 -3.97 -20.36
CA PRO A 195 -14.87 -4.44 -20.01
C PRO A 195 -13.89 -3.31 -19.61
N HIS A 196 -14.27 -2.03 -19.69
CA HIS A 196 -13.37 -0.92 -19.38
C HIS A 196 -13.38 -0.57 -17.90
N ILE A 197 -12.19 -0.41 -17.34
CA ILE A 197 -11.96 0.18 -16.03
C ILE A 197 -12.08 1.70 -16.12
N TYR A 198 -12.78 2.31 -15.17
CA TYR A 198 -12.97 3.76 -15.09
C TYR A 198 -11.87 4.36 -14.22
N ILE A 199 -11.05 5.25 -14.78
CA ILE A 199 -10.05 6.01 -14.04
C ILE A 199 -10.54 7.45 -13.94
N LEU A 200 -10.96 7.86 -12.76
CA LEU A 200 -11.56 9.17 -12.49
C LEU A 200 -10.54 10.11 -11.84
N TYR A 201 -10.02 11.06 -12.61
CA TYR A 201 -9.06 12.07 -12.14
C TYR A 201 -9.81 13.35 -11.70
N VAL A 202 -9.93 13.56 -10.39
CA VAL A 202 -10.83 14.56 -9.78
C VAL A 202 -10.18 15.27 -8.59
N GLN A 203 -10.77 16.40 -8.17
CA GLN A 203 -10.45 17.06 -6.90
C GLN A 203 -11.49 16.69 -5.84
N GLY A 204 -11.18 16.88 -4.56
CA GLY A 204 -12.14 16.64 -3.46
C GLY A 204 -12.29 15.17 -3.07
N ALA A 205 -11.28 14.34 -3.35
CA ALA A 205 -11.22 12.95 -2.90
C ALA A 205 -10.75 12.81 -1.44
N GLY A 206 -10.27 13.89 -0.81
CA GLY A 206 -9.79 13.93 0.57
C GLY A 206 -8.37 14.48 0.68
N SER A 207 -7.96 14.90 1.89
CA SER A 207 -6.70 15.63 2.10
C SER A 207 -5.45 14.76 2.31
N PHE A 208 -5.61 13.44 2.38
CA PHE A 208 -4.54 12.51 2.74
C PHE A 208 -4.53 11.25 1.85
N VAL A 209 -5.12 11.35 0.66
CA VAL A 209 -5.25 10.23 -0.26
C VAL A 209 -4.78 10.63 -1.66
N ALA A 210 -3.87 9.86 -2.23
CA ALA A 210 -3.38 10.04 -3.60
C ALA A 210 -4.37 9.46 -4.60
N GLY A 211 -4.94 8.30 -4.31
CA GLY A 211 -6.04 7.68 -5.03
C GLY A 211 -6.67 6.57 -4.18
N TYR A 212 -7.80 6.04 -4.64
CA TYR A 212 -8.43 4.88 -4.02
C TYR A 212 -9.29 4.10 -5.02
N PHE A 213 -9.35 2.79 -4.84
CA PHE A 213 -10.39 1.89 -5.33
C PHE A 213 -11.46 1.75 -4.24
N SER A 214 -12.73 1.86 -4.64
CA SER A 214 -13.86 1.65 -3.75
C SER A 214 -14.68 0.47 -4.26
N ALA A 215 -14.64 -0.64 -3.55
CA ALA A 215 -15.47 -1.81 -3.82
C ALA A 215 -16.98 -1.50 -3.86
N LEU A 216 -17.40 -0.42 -3.18
CA LEU A 216 -18.80 0.02 -3.15
C LEU A 216 -19.25 0.66 -4.48
N ASP A 217 -18.33 0.95 -5.39
CA ASP A 217 -18.67 1.39 -6.74
C ASP A 217 -18.92 0.22 -7.70
N SER A 218 -18.41 -0.97 -7.39
CA SER A 218 -18.62 -2.21 -8.14
C SER A 218 -19.87 -3.00 -7.68
N VAL A 219 -20.88 -2.32 -7.12
CA VAL A 219 -22.15 -2.96 -6.70
C VAL A 219 -23.37 -2.24 -7.25
N HIS A 220 -24.51 -2.92 -7.33
CA HIS A 220 -25.74 -2.31 -7.80
C HIS A 220 -26.15 -1.11 -6.91
N PRO A 221 -26.65 0.03 -7.47
CA PRO A 221 -27.09 1.19 -6.68
C PRO A 221 -28.28 0.95 -5.73
N LEU A 222 -28.87 -0.26 -5.75
CA LEU A 222 -29.89 -0.69 -4.80
C LEU A 222 -29.25 -1.26 -3.52
N ALA A 223 -28.02 -1.79 -3.63
CA ALA A 223 -27.23 -2.27 -2.51
C ALA A 223 -26.53 -1.10 -1.78
N HIS A 224 -26.11 -0.07 -2.53
CA HIS A 224 -25.42 1.09 -1.96
C HIS A 224 -25.77 2.39 -2.71
N GLU A 225 -26.22 3.42 -1.98
CA GLU A 225 -26.78 4.65 -2.56
C GLU A 225 -25.74 5.52 -3.32
N TYR A 226 -24.47 5.41 -2.95
CA TYR A 226 -23.36 6.13 -3.57
C TYR A 226 -22.53 5.27 -4.53
N SER A 227 -23.03 4.08 -4.90
CA SER A 227 -22.36 3.29 -5.93
C SER A 227 -22.41 3.99 -7.28
N ASN A 228 -21.27 4.08 -7.96
CA ASN A 228 -21.20 4.44 -9.37
C ASN A 228 -21.65 3.32 -10.32
N ALA A 229 -21.74 2.08 -9.84
CA ALA A 229 -21.99 0.89 -10.65
C ALA A 229 -20.97 0.74 -11.79
N HIS A 230 -19.69 0.94 -11.49
CA HIS A 230 -18.56 0.78 -12.39
C HIS A 230 -17.33 0.29 -11.61
N GLU A 231 -16.48 -0.51 -12.24
CA GLU A 231 -15.12 -0.78 -11.78
C GLU A 231 -14.26 0.49 -11.90
N ILE A 232 -14.15 1.27 -10.81
CA ILE A 232 -13.58 2.62 -10.82
C ILE A 232 -12.41 2.82 -9.85
N PHE A 233 -11.38 3.54 -10.31
CA PHE A 233 -10.36 4.17 -9.49
C PHE A 233 -10.61 5.67 -9.42
N VAL A 234 -10.47 6.25 -8.23
CA VAL A 234 -10.45 7.70 -8.05
C VAL A 234 -9.01 8.14 -7.85
N LEU A 235 -8.51 9.00 -8.73
CA LEU A 235 -7.20 9.64 -8.61
C LEU A 235 -7.38 11.09 -8.17
N ASN A 236 -6.63 11.48 -7.13
CA ASN A 236 -6.72 12.82 -6.56
C ASN A 236 -5.80 13.80 -7.29
N ALA A 237 -6.40 14.63 -8.14
CA ALA A 237 -5.72 15.66 -8.93
C ALA A 237 -5.12 16.80 -8.09
N GLU A 238 -5.34 16.84 -6.77
CA GLU A 238 -4.69 17.78 -5.86
C GLU A 238 -3.28 17.33 -5.45
N TYR A 239 -3.00 16.03 -5.50
CA TYR A 239 -1.71 15.44 -5.10
C TYR A 239 -0.98 14.79 -6.27
N LEU A 240 -1.72 14.12 -7.16
CA LEU A 240 -1.15 13.42 -8.29
C LEU A 240 -1.02 14.32 -9.53
N ARG A 241 -0.07 13.97 -10.38
CA ARG A 241 0.14 14.58 -11.68
C ARG A 241 0.14 13.49 -12.74
N LEU A 242 -0.56 13.72 -13.85
CA LEU A 242 -0.48 12.82 -15.00
C LEU A 242 0.97 12.70 -15.50
N ASP A 243 1.29 11.56 -16.10
CA ASP A 243 2.64 11.21 -16.59
C ASP A 243 3.71 11.34 -15.49
N ASN A 244 3.43 10.72 -14.34
CA ASN A 244 4.30 10.73 -13.18
C ASN A 244 4.40 9.32 -12.56
N GLU A 245 5.60 8.98 -12.12
CA GLU A 245 5.92 7.70 -11.49
C GLU A 245 5.07 7.40 -10.25
N GLU A 246 4.81 8.40 -9.40
CA GLU A 246 3.93 8.28 -8.24
C GLU A 246 2.49 7.90 -8.66
N THR A 247 1.99 8.51 -9.73
CA THR A 247 0.65 8.19 -10.26
C THR A 247 0.59 6.77 -10.83
N TYR A 248 1.68 6.30 -11.43
CA TYR A 248 1.75 4.93 -11.91
C TYR A 248 1.84 3.90 -10.78
N GLY A 249 2.57 4.21 -9.71
CA GLY A 249 2.55 3.42 -8.48
C GLY A 249 1.15 3.31 -7.90
N VAL A 250 0.45 4.44 -7.74
CA VAL A 250 -0.95 4.44 -7.25
C VAL A 250 -1.86 3.64 -8.17
N LEU A 251 -1.76 3.78 -9.49
CA LEU A 251 -2.57 2.98 -10.42
C LEU A 251 -2.31 1.46 -10.29
N ALA A 252 -1.06 1.06 -10.09
CA ALA A 252 -0.72 -0.35 -9.85
C ALA A 252 -1.29 -0.86 -8.52
N HIS A 253 -1.21 -0.04 -7.46
CA HIS A 253 -1.76 -0.32 -6.14
C HIS A 253 -3.29 -0.49 -6.19
N GLU A 254 -4.01 0.49 -6.74
CA GLU A 254 -5.48 0.43 -6.81
C GLU A 254 -5.99 -0.69 -7.72
N PHE A 255 -5.26 -0.99 -8.80
CA PHE A 255 -5.63 -2.11 -9.66
C PHE A 255 -5.43 -3.46 -8.97
N GLN A 256 -4.42 -3.58 -8.10
CA GLN A 256 -4.29 -4.76 -7.25
C GLN A 256 -5.52 -4.92 -6.36
N HIS A 257 -5.98 -3.86 -5.68
CA HIS A 257 -7.18 -3.93 -4.86
C HIS A 257 -8.41 -4.41 -5.63
N MET A 258 -8.61 -3.93 -6.86
CA MET A 258 -9.74 -4.34 -7.71
C MET A 258 -9.66 -5.81 -8.11
N ILE A 259 -8.48 -6.31 -8.48
CA ILE A 259 -8.26 -7.74 -8.75
C ILE A 259 -8.53 -8.54 -7.47
N HIS A 260 -7.96 -8.11 -6.35
CA HIS A 260 -8.07 -8.80 -5.07
C HIS A 260 -9.52 -8.87 -4.62
N TRP A 261 -10.29 -7.80 -4.76
CA TRP A 261 -11.72 -7.78 -4.47
C TRP A 261 -12.53 -8.74 -5.36
N TYR A 262 -12.05 -9.15 -6.52
CA TYR A 262 -12.73 -10.20 -7.28
C TYR A 262 -12.30 -11.62 -6.86
N GLN A 263 -11.01 -11.78 -6.51
CA GLN A 263 -10.41 -13.07 -6.19
C GLN A 263 -10.71 -13.52 -4.74
N ASP A 264 -10.57 -12.62 -3.78
CA ASP A 264 -10.83 -12.82 -2.35
C ASP A 264 -11.25 -11.52 -1.66
N ARG A 265 -12.56 -11.36 -1.47
CA ARG A 265 -13.17 -10.17 -0.85
C ARG A 265 -13.00 -10.10 0.66
N ASN A 266 -12.63 -11.20 1.30
CA ASN A 266 -12.69 -11.33 2.74
C ASN A 266 -11.31 -11.34 3.39
N GLU A 267 -10.24 -11.15 2.63
CA GLU A 267 -8.88 -11.14 3.14
C GLU A 267 -8.66 -10.02 4.18
N SER A 268 -7.76 -10.30 5.12
CA SER A 268 -7.28 -9.37 6.14
C SER A 268 -6.56 -8.18 5.52
N SER A 269 -6.79 -7.00 6.10
CA SER A 269 -6.28 -5.72 5.58
C SER A 269 -4.76 -5.75 5.37
N TRP A 270 -3.98 -6.26 6.33
CA TRP A 270 -2.51 -6.30 6.19
C TRP A 270 -2.05 -7.13 4.97
N VAL A 271 -2.72 -8.23 4.63
CA VAL A 271 -2.39 -9.01 3.41
C VAL A 271 -2.77 -8.22 2.16
N SER A 272 -3.96 -7.63 2.14
CA SER A 272 -4.44 -6.82 1.01
C SER A 272 -3.51 -5.64 0.72
N GLU A 273 -3.16 -4.86 1.74
CA GLU A 273 -2.27 -3.70 1.60
C GLU A 273 -0.84 -4.13 1.27
N GLY A 274 -0.35 -5.22 1.87
CA GLY A 274 0.95 -5.79 1.54
C GLY A 274 1.08 -6.20 0.07
N PHE A 275 0.04 -6.81 -0.50
CA PHE A 275 0.01 -7.14 -1.92
C PHE A 275 -0.13 -5.93 -2.82
N SER A 276 -0.83 -4.89 -2.38
CA SER A 276 -1.00 -3.64 -3.13
C SER A 276 0.32 -2.87 -3.23
N GLU A 277 1.09 -2.80 -2.15
CA GLU A 277 2.46 -2.28 -2.18
C GLU A 277 3.41 -3.19 -2.97
N LEU A 278 3.25 -4.52 -2.90
CA LEU A 278 4.00 -5.44 -3.75
C LEU A 278 3.71 -5.21 -5.24
N ALA A 279 2.49 -4.83 -5.61
CA ALA A 279 2.14 -4.50 -6.99
C ALA A 279 2.91 -3.29 -7.53
N ILE A 280 3.19 -2.29 -6.68
CA ILE A 280 4.06 -1.15 -7.03
C ILE A 280 5.46 -1.66 -7.40
N LEU A 281 6.04 -2.50 -6.55
CA LEU A 281 7.37 -3.09 -6.77
C LEU A 281 7.41 -3.94 -8.05
N LEU A 282 6.42 -4.81 -8.27
CA LEU A 282 6.37 -5.68 -9.44
C LEU A 282 6.20 -4.91 -10.75
N ASN A 283 5.55 -3.75 -10.69
CA ASN A 283 5.45 -2.83 -11.82
C ASN A 283 6.71 -1.97 -12.03
N GLY A 284 7.70 -2.07 -11.14
CA GLY A 284 8.99 -1.39 -11.27
C GLY A 284 8.96 0.08 -10.88
N TYR A 285 8.02 0.48 -10.04
CA TYR A 285 7.93 1.83 -9.48
C TYR A 285 8.51 1.87 -8.07
N ASP A 286 8.99 3.05 -7.65
CA ASP A 286 9.56 3.26 -6.32
C ASP A 286 8.52 3.06 -5.21
N SER A 287 8.97 2.55 -4.05
CA SER A 287 8.11 2.36 -2.89
C SER A 287 7.60 3.71 -2.35
N SER A 288 6.42 3.66 -1.74
CA SER A 288 5.74 4.77 -1.05
C SER A 288 6.52 5.35 0.15
N GLY A 289 7.68 4.78 0.51
CA GLY A 289 8.48 5.14 1.69
C GLY A 289 7.94 4.56 3.01
N PHE A 290 6.85 3.79 2.97
CA PHE A 290 6.27 3.14 4.16
C PHE A 290 7.19 2.09 4.78
N ASP A 291 7.99 1.40 3.97
CA ASP A 291 9.06 0.50 4.41
C ASP A 291 10.06 1.19 5.36
N PHE A 292 10.45 2.42 5.05
CA PHE A 292 11.34 3.20 5.91
C PHE A 292 10.66 3.56 7.23
N LEU A 293 9.38 3.93 7.20
CA LEU A 293 8.60 4.23 8.42
C LEU A 293 8.50 3.01 9.34
N TYR A 294 8.35 1.81 8.76
CA TYR A 294 8.41 0.56 9.52
C TYR A 294 9.81 0.29 10.09
N ALA A 295 10.86 0.41 9.29
CA ALA A 295 12.23 0.06 9.71
C ALA A 295 12.73 0.89 10.90
N ILE A 296 12.27 2.13 11.04
CA ILE A 296 12.60 2.98 12.20
C ILE A 296 11.73 2.70 13.43
N GLN A 297 10.63 1.97 13.30
CA GLN A 297 9.70 1.57 14.37
C GLN A 297 9.17 0.13 14.17
N PRO A 298 10.05 -0.89 14.21
CA PRO A 298 9.67 -2.26 13.82
C PRO A 298 8.88 -3.03 14.89
N ASP A 299 8.66 -2.46 16.07
CA ASP A 299 7.88 -3.06 17.18
C ASP A 299 6.37 -2.95 16.90
N LEU A 300 5.95 -3.54 15.79
CA LEU A 300 4.59 -3.55 15.27
C LEU A 300 4.15 -4.99 15.03
N GLN A 301 2.89 -5.27 15.39
CA GLN A 301 2.30 -6.56 15.13
C GLN A 301 1.92 -6.67 13.65
N LEU A 302 2.51 -7.62 12.91
CA LEU A 302 2.31 -7.79 11.47
C LEU A 302 0.84 -7.98 11.09
N ASN A 303 0.13 -8.84 11.83
CA ASN A 303 -1.25 -9.22 11.53
C ASN A 303 -2.29 -8.34 12.24
N ASP A 304 -1.95 -7.08 12.51
CA ASP A 304 -2.86 -6.07 13.05
C ASP A 304 -2.96 -4.88 12.09
N TRP A 305 -4.15 -4.29 12.00
CA TRP A 305 -4.39 -3.07 11.25
C TRP A 305 -5.05 -2.03 12.16
N PRO A 306 -4.49 -0.81 12.25
CA PRO A 306 -4.98 0.17 13.22
C PRO A 306 -6.35 0.72 12.78
N ASN A 307 -7.19 1.03 13.77
CA ASN A 307 -8.46 1.75 13.52
C ASN A 307 -8.24 3.26 13.26
N ASP A 308 -7.04 3.76 13.56
CA ASP A 308 -6.66 5.15 13.33
C ASP A 308 -5.95 5.26 11.97
N GLU A 309 -6.61 5.89 11.01
CA GLU A 309 -6.12 6.08 9.64
C GLU A 309 -4.77 6.81 9.57
N PHE A 310 -4.49 7.69 10.55
CA PHE A 310 -3.22 8.43 10.64
C PHE A 310 -2.04 7.59 11.15
N SER A 311 -2.31 6.35 11.59
CA SER A 311 -1.32 5.43 12.16
C SER A 311 -1.00 4.25 11.23
N THR A 312 -1.48 4.27 9.98
CA THR A 312 -1.37 3.14 9.04
C THR A 312 -0.01 3.02 8.34
N GLY A 313 0.73 4.13 8.16
CA GLY A 313 1.97 4.14 7.36
C GLY A 313 2.98 3.03 7.69
N PRO A 314 3.40 2.85 8.96
CA PRO A 314 4.28 1.73 9.34
C PRO A 314 3.68 0.33 9.13
N HIS A 315 2.35 0.18 9.16
CA HIS A 315 1.67 -1.09 8.89
C HIS A 315 1.66 -1.43 7.39
N TYR A 316 1.58 -0.44 6.51
CA TYR A 316 1.86 -0.64 5.08
C TYR A 316 3.29 -1.16 4.88
N GLY A 317 4.26 -0.53 5.55
CA GLY A 317 5.67 -0.92 5.46
C GLY A 317 5.95 -2.34 5.92
N SER A 318 5.40 -2.75 7.07
CA SER A 318 5.55 -4.12 7.57
C SER A 318 4.91 -5.14 6.62
N SER A 319 3.71 -4.85 6.14
CA SER A 319 2.95 -5.71 5.24
C SER A 319 3.65 -5.88 3.89
N PHE A 320 4.11 -4.78 3.30
CA PHE A 320 4.89 -4.76 2.07
C PHE A 320 6.16 -5.59 2.20
N LEU A 321 6.98 -5.30 3.21
CA LEU A 321 8.24 -6.00 3.42
C LEU A 321 8.01 -7.50 3.67
N PHE A 322 6.94 -7.86 4.39
CA PHE A 322 6.59 -9.28 4.56
C PHE A 322 6.25 -9.93 3.22
N MET A 323 5.43 -9.30 2.38
CA MET A 323 5.05 -9.86 1.06
C MET A 323 6.23 -9.92 0.09
N ALA A 324 7.10 -8.90 0.09
CA ALA A 324 8.34 -8.91 -0.67
C ALA A 324 9.25 -10.06 -0.23
N TYR A 325 9.40 -10.27 1.08
CA TYR A 325 10.17 -11.39 1.64
C TYR A 325 9.56 -12.76 1.27
N PHE A 326 8.23 -12.87 1.43
CA PHE A 326 7.49 -14.09 1.13
C PHE A 326 7.68 -14.49 -0.34
N LEU A 327 7.55 -13.52 -1.25
CA LEU A 327 7.82 -13.72 -2.67
C LEU A 327 9.26 -14.14 -2.93
N ASP A 328 10.24 -13.43 -2.37
CA ASP A 328 11.66 -13.75 -2.57
C ASP A 328 12.01 -15.17 -2.11
N ARG A 329 11.44 -15.58 -0.98
CA ARG A 329 11.78 -16.83 -0.30
C ARG A 329 11.00 -18.04 -0.79
N MET A 330 9.75 -17.85 -1.20
CA MET A 330 8.83 -18.92 -1.59
C MET A 330 8.57 -18.99 -3.09
N GLY A 331 8.82 -17.89 -3.81
CA GLY A 331 8.65 -17.78 -5.25
C GLY A 331 7.19 -17.57 -5.69
N ASP A 332 7.05 -17.20 -6.97
CA ASP A 332 5.80 -16.76 -7.58
C ASP A 332 4.64 -17.73 -7.33
N GLU A 333 4.82 -19.03 -7.57
CA GLU A 333 3.73 -20.02 -7.49
C GLU A 333 3.04 -20.06 -6.12
N ILE A 334 3.83 -20.04 -5.04
CA ILE A 334 3.30 -20.05 -3.66
C ILE A 334 2.65 -18.69 -3.36
N THR A 335 3.28 -17.58 -3.74
CA THR A 335 2.73 -16.24 -3.51
C THR A 335 1.44 -15.98 -4.27
N GLN A 336 1.34 -16.40 -5.52
CA GLN A 336 0.12 -16.31 -6.33
C GLN A 336 -1.00 -17.17 -5.75
N MET A 337 -0.68 -18.33 -5.18
CA MET A 337 -1.66 -19.17 -4.50
C MET A 337 -2.22 -18.49 -3.24
N LEU A 338 -1.39 -17.72 -2.53
CA LEU A 338 -1.81 -16.93 -1.36
C LEU A 338 -2.80 -15.82 -1.75
N VAL A 339 -2.62 -15.15 -2.90
CA VAL A 339 -3.49 -14.06 -3.39
C VAL A 339 -4.97 -14.47 -3.52
N SER A 340 -5.25 -15.73 -3.85
CA SER A 340 -6.62 -16.21 -4.09
C SER A 340 -7.07 -17.29 -3.10
N HIS A 341 -6.40 -17.41 -1.95
CA HIS A 341 -6.72 -18.46 -1.00
C HIS A 341 -7.97 -18.06 -0.17
N PRO A 342 -8.99 -18.92 -0.02
CA PRO A 342 -10.27 -18.56 0.64
C PRO A 342 -10.20 -18.39 2.18
N GLU A 343 -9.00 -18.45 2.76
CA GLU A 343 -8.75 -18.27 4.19
C GLU A 343 -7.84 -17.07 4.32
N ASN A 344 -7.80 -16.45 5.50
CA ASN A 344 -7.23 -15.10 5.61
C ASN A 344 -5.95 -15.07 6.46
N GLY A 345 -5.08 -14.11 6.17
CA GLY A 345 -3.94 -13.75 6.99
C GLY A 345 -2.96 -14.89 7.19
N LEU A 346 -2.45 -15.05 8.41
CA LEU A 346 -1.47 -16.10 8.71
C LEU A 346 -2.05 -17.52 8.51
N LYS A 347 -3.38 -17.68 8.53
CA LYS A 347 -4.00 -18.98 8.30
C LYS A 347 -3.87 -19.43 6.85
N SER A 348 -4.04 -18.53 5.87
CA SER A 348 -3.79 -18.86 4.47
C SER A 348 -2.31 -19.09 4.20
N VAL A 349 -1.41 -18.34 4.83
CA VAL A 349 0.04 -18.58 4.74
C VAL A 349 0.38 -20.01 5.16
N ASP A 350 -0.11 -20.46 6.32
CA ASP A 350 0.09 -21.83 6.80
C ASP A 350 -0.43 -22.87 5.81
N LEU A 351 -1.66 -22.67 5.28
CA LEU A 351 -2.31 -23.62 4.39
C LEU A 351 -1.61 -23.72 3.04
N VAL A 352 -1.25 -22.58 2.43
CA VAL A 352 -0.54 -22.55 1.15
C VAL A 352 0.83 -23.21 1.25
N LEU A 353 1.58 -22.95 2.34
CA LEU A 353 2.87 -23.61 2.57
C LEU A 353 2.70 -25.13 2.77
N GLU A 354 1.67 -25.57 3.50
CA GLU A 354 1.35 -26.98 3.71
C GLU A 354 0.96 -27.68 2.39
N GLU A 355 0.06 -27.06 1.61
CA GLU A 355 -0.45 -27.60 0.34
C GLU A 355 0.65 -27.73 -0.71
N MET A 356 1.58 -26.78 -0.74
CA MET A 356 2.75 -26.79 -1.62
C MET A 356 3.90 -27.64 -1.09
N GLY A 357 3.77 -28.19 0.13
CA GLY A 357 4.79 -29.03 0.75
C GLY A 357 6.10 -28.27 0.98
N ALA A 358 6.03 -27.00 1.36
CA ALA A 358 7.18 -26.16 1.61
C ALA A 358 8.00 -26.70 2.80
N VAL A 359 9.30 -26.91 2.58
CA VAL A 359 10.22 -27.44 3.59
C VAL A 359 11.47 -26.57 3.70
N ASP A 360 11.99 -26.45 4.92
CA ASP A 360 13.24 -25.76 5.15
C ASP A 360 14.40 -26.64 4.62
N PRO A 361 15.26 -26.11 3.71
CA PRO A 361 16.33 -26.90 3.10
C PRO A 361 17.43 -27.32 4.09
N LEU A 362 17.58 -26.62 5.22
CA LEU A 362 18.58 -26.92 6.24
C LEU A 362 18.09 -27.98 7.23
N THR A 363 16.82 -27.94 7.63
CA THR A 363 16.27 -28.83 8.65
C THR A 363 15.49 -30.01 8.07
N GLY A 364 14.90 -29.84 6.88
CA GLY A 364 13.99 -30.79 6.26
C GLY A 364 12.58 -30.80 6.87
N GLU A 365 12.30 -29.89 7.80
CA GLU A 365 10.99 -29.75 8.44
C GLU A 365 10.06 -28.88 7.57
N SER A 366 8.74 -29.07 7.71
CA SER A 366 7.74 -28.23 7.04
C SER A 366 7.80 -26.80 7.57
N ILE A 367 7.74 -25.82 6.66
CA ILE A 367 7.70 -24.39 6.99
C ILE A 367 6.25 -24.01 7.33
N ARG A 368 6.08 -23.21 8.39
CA ARG A 368 4.80 -22.61 8.80
C ARG A 368 4.89 -21.08 8.79
N ALA A 369 3.75 -20.41 8.88
CA ALA A 369 3.67 -18.96 8.93
C ALA A 369 4.57 -18.35 10.02
N ASP A 370 4.60 -18.96 11.22
CA ASP A 370 5.46 -18.53 12.33
C ASP A 370 6.96 -18.54 11.97
N ASP A 371 7.41 -19.54 11.20
CA ASP A 371 8.80 -19.66 10.77
C ASP A 371 9.13 -18.52 9.78
N VAL A 372 8.23 -18.24 8.84
CA VAL A 372 8.43 -17.18 7.84
C VAL A 372 8.40 -15.80 8.49
N VAL A 373 7.50 -15.55 9.44
CA VAL A 373 7.44 -14.29 10.18
C VAL A 373 8.71 -14.07 10.99
N LEU A 374 9.25 -15.12 11.62
CA LEU A 374 10.52 -15.02 12.35
C LEU A 374 11.70 -14.74 11.41
N ASP A 375 11.79 -15.47 10.30
CA ASP A 375 12.84 -15.28 9.32
C ASP A 375 12.77 -13.89 8.68
N TRP A 376 11.58 -13.39 8.38
CA TRP A 376 11.33 -12.01 7.90
C TRP A 376 11.77 -10.95 8.92
N ALA A 377 11.38 -11.11 10.19
CA ALA A 377 11.77 -10.17 11.25
C ALA A 377 13.30 -10.12 11.42
N LEU A 378 13.97 -11.27 11.33
CA LEU A 378 15.43 -11.34 11.33
C LEU A 378 16.04 -10.74 10.05
N THR A 379 15.39 -10.90 8.91
CA THR A 379 15.82 -10.31 7.63
C THR A 379 15.88 -8.79 7.70
N ASN A 380 14.87 -8.15 8.28
CA ASN A 380 14.84 -6.70 8.46
C ASN A 380 15.95 -6.17 9.38
N TYR A 381 16.45 -7.02 10.28
CA TYR A 381 17.53 -6.66 11.20
C TYR A 381 18.93 -6.98 10.67
N LEU A 382 19.08 -8.09 9.94
CA LEU A 382 20.37 -8.59 9.47
C LEU A 382 20.75 -8.04 8.10
N LEU A 383 19.79 -8.01 7.18
CA LEU A 383 19.92 -7.55 5.80
C LEU A 383 21.23 -8.00 5.10
N ASP A 384 21.57 -9.29 5.22
CA ASP A 384 22.86 -9.86 4.79
C ASP A 384 22.68 -11.25 4.15
N GLU A 385 22.91 -11.33 2.82
CA GLU A 385 22.83 -12.56 2.03
C GLU A 385 23.91 -13.60 2.41
N HIS A 386 24.91 -13.24 3.22
CA HIS A 386 25.97 -14.14 3.66
C HIS A 386 25.66 -14.85 4.99
N VAL A 387 24.56 -14.49 5.67
CA VAL A 387 24.13 -15.15 6.91
C VAL A 387 23.33 -16.41 6.61
N GLY A 388 23.67 -17.51 7.28
CA GLY A 388 22.94 -18.77 7.15
C GLY A 388 23.06 -19.38 5.74
N ASP A 389 21.92 -19.65 5.12
CA ASP A 389 21.78 -20.10 3.73
C ASP A 389 21.42 -18.95 2.77
N GLY A 390 21.57 -17.70 3.21
CA GLY A 390 21.27 -16.49 2.43
C GLY A 390 19.82 -16.03 2.52
N ARG A 391 19.00 -16.67 3.36
CA ARG A 391 17.58 -16.32 3.54
C ARG A 391 17.32 -14.97 4.22
N PHE A 392 18.33 -14.31 4.77
CA PHE A 392 18.16 -13.06 5.52
C PHE A 392 18.47 -11.83 4.67
N PHE A 393 17.92 -11.80 3.44
CA PHE A 393 18.10 -10.74 2.47
C PHE A 393 16.91 -10.67 1.50
N TYR A 394 16.68 -9.50 0.89
CA TYR A 394 15.67 -9.27 -0.15
C TYR A 394 16.32 -9.23 -1.54
N HIS A 395 16.31 -10.31 -2.32
CA HIS A 395 16.91 -10.29 -3.66
C HIS A 395 16.05 -9.52 -4.67
N ASN A 396 14.73 -9.59 -4.51
CA ASN A 396 13.75 -8.84 -5.30
C ASN A 396 13.64 -7.35 -4.90
N TYR A 397 14.12 -6.96 -3.71
CA TYR A 397 14.07 -5.59 -3.20
C TYR A 397 15.36 -5.21 -2.46
N PRO A 398 16.50 -5.10 -3.17
CA PRO A 398 17.83 -4.94 -2.55
C PRO A 398 18.06 -3.58 -1.86
N TYR A 399 17.10 -2.65 -1.98
CA TYR A 399 17.13 -1.33 -1.36
C TYR A 399 16.29 -1.24 -0.08
N ALA A 400 15.79 -2.38 0.41
CA ALA A 400 15.03 -2.44 1.66
C ALA A 400 15.78 -1.74 2.82
N PRO A 401 15.09 -0.93 3.64
CA PRO A 401 15.71 -0.27 4.78
C PRO A 401 16.02 -1.27 5.90
N GLU A 402 17.18 -1.08 6.54
CA GLU A 402 17.64 -1.89 7.68
C GLU A 402 17.09 -1.35 9.00
N ALA A 403 16.51 -2.22 9.82
CA ALA A 403 16.14 -1.90 11.21
C ALA A 403 17.37 -1.87 12.12
N PHE A 404 17.36 -1.06 13.17
CA PHE A 404 18.52 -0.89 14.06
C PHE A 404 18.15 -0.99 15.54
N GLU A 405 19.14 -1.35 16.37
CA GLU A 405 19.00 -1.39 17.82
C GLU A 405 18.72 0.03 18.38
N THR A 406 17.61 0.18 19.11
CA THR A 406 17.28 1.44 19.82
C THR A 406 17.75 1.43 21.27
N GLU A 407 17.90 0.23 21.87
CA GLU A 407 18.31 0.04 23.25
C GLU A 407 19.30 -1.13 23.37
N THR A 408 20.41 -0.91 24.07
CA THR A 408 21.37 -1.98 24.40
C THR A 408 21.37 -2.22 25.90
N PHE A 409 20.97 -3.42 26.33
CA PHE A 409 21.06 -3.82 27.74
C PHE A 409 22.37 -4.55 28.02
N GLN A 410 23.24 -3.96 28.83
CA GLN A 410 24.42 -4.65 29.36
C GLN A 410 24.13 -5.22 30.75
N ASP A 411 23.31 -6.28 30.82
CA ASP A 411 23.14 -7.03 32.06
C ASP A 411 23.93 -8.33 32.01
N CYS A 412 25.26 -8.17 31.96
CA CYS A 412 26.22 -9.24 32.20
C CYS A 412 27.01 -8.88 33.47
N THR A 413 26.32 -8.89 34.61
CA THR A 413 27.02 -8.98 35.89
C THR A 413 27.46 -10.44 36.07
N PRO A 414 28.77 -10.73 36.22
CA PRO A 414 29.32 -12.09 36.18
C PRO A 414 28.83 -13.03 37.28
#